data_AF-A0A7K1H7D0-F1
#
_entry.id   AF-A0A7K1H7D0-F1
#
_cell.length_a   1.000
_cell.length_b   1.000
_cell.length_c   1.000
_cell.angle_alpha   90.00
_cell.angle_beta   90.00
_cell.angle_gamma   90.00
#
_symmetry.space_group_name_H-M   'P 1'
#
loop_
_entity.id
_entity.type
_entity.pdbx_description
1 polymer ?
#
loop_
_entity_poly.entity_id
_entity_poly.type
_entity_poly.pdbx_seq_one_letter_code
_entity_poly.pdbx_strand_id
1 'polypeptide(L)'
;MRAEIIVMPFQSDESFAHEVTLGETFPVAGETWRFADLDMTSANDWKVTVRRVDADEVMEPPTGRLWKRARLRPYGQLDEAQLQSLEAALGVQLPWGYRTWLSRNNGAQPEVPHHIPGMPVALLPSGPLFGVHPEYPPFDLVHAQQQYRDRWLSPEWLVIANTVNGLLVVAAQASNDSVYFINEFDLVGPPGPAATAARERKLKAVAWSMYEFIGRLTPMELDHLPPAQIHPAGTFTDPRNYENGQL
;
A
#
# COMPACT_ATOMS: atom_id res chain seq x y z
N MET A 1 -5.49 -10.35 -19.61
CA MET A 1 -4.21 -9.66 -19.34
C MET A 1 -3.23 -10.09 -20.42
N ARG A 2 -2.44 -9.16 -20.99
CA ARG A 2 -1.48 -9.46 -22.07
C ARG A 2 -0.06 -9.21 -21.57
N ALA A 3 0.88 -10.02 -22.06
CA ALA A 3 2.30 -9.89 -21.77
C ALA A 3 3.12 -10.09 -23.04
N GLU A 4 4.28 -9.44 -23.11
CA GLU A 4 5.33 -9.79 -24.05
C GLU A 4 6.28 -10.76 -23.34
N ILE A 5 6.40 -11.98 -23.87
CA ILE A 5 7.31 -13.01 -23.37
C ILE A 5 8.52 -13.07 -24.31
N ILE A 6 9.70 -12.75 -23.78
CA ILE A 6 10.96 -12.81 -24.51
C ILE A 6 11.67 -14.12 -24.17
N VAL A 7 11.83 -14.97 -25.17
CA VAL A 7 12.54 -16.25 -25.06
C VAL A 7 13.98 -16.04 -25.53
N MET A 8 14.93 -16.31 -24.64
CA MET A 8 16.37 -16.24 -24.90
C MET A 8 16.97 -17.65 -24.80
N PRO A 9 17.16 -18.36 -25.91
CA PRO A 9 17.76 -19.68 -25.91
C PRO A 9 19.22 -19.61 -25.43
N PHE A 10 19.64 -20.54 -24.57
CA PHE A 10 20.98 -20.55 -23.94
C PHE A 10 22.17 -20.58 -24.93
N GLN A 11 21.95 -20.94 -26.20
CA GLN A 11 22.99 -21.09 -27.24
C GLN A 11 22.71 -20.30 -28.52
N SER A 12 21.79 -19.33 -28.48
CA SER A 12 21.43 -18.49 -29.63
C SER A 12 21.53 -17.02 -29.26
N ASP A 13 22.09 -16.21 -30.16
CA ASP A 13 22.06 -14.75 -30.05
C ASP A 13 20.71 -14.17 -30.51
N GLU A 14 19.82 -14.99 -31.08
CA GLU A 14 18.47 -14.60 -31.47
C GLU A 14 17.49 -14.76 -30.30
N SER A 15 16.82 -13.66 -29.94
CA SER A 15 15.69 -13.64 -29.01
C SER A 15 14.36 -13.60 -29.77
N PHE A 16 13.36 -14.33 -29.28
CA PHE A 16 12.01 -14.33 -29.85
C PHE A 16 11.04 -13.66 -28.88
N ALA A 17 10.31 -12.66 -29.36
CA ALA A 17 9.27 -11.98 -28.60
C ALA A 17 7.89 -12.52 -29.00
N HIS A 18 7.07 -12.88 -28.02
CA HIS A 18 5.71 -13.35 -28.21
C HIS A 18 4.74 -12.46 -27.42
N GLU A 19 3.77 -11.83 -28.08
CA GLU A 19 2.64 -11.20 -27.40
C GLU A 19 1.60 -12.29 -27.09
N VAL A 20 1.34 -12.54 -25.80
CA VAL A 20 0.52 -13.66 -25.33
C VAL A 20 -0.50 -13.17 -24.31
N THR A 21 -1.75 -13.61 -24.43
CA THR A 21 -2.79 -13.38 -23.43
C THR A 21 -2.73 -14.45 -22.35
N LEU A 22 -3.00 -14.10 -21.09
CA LEU A 22 -3.09 -15.05 -19.98
C LEU A 22 -4.02 -16.22 -20.32
N GLY A 23 -3.49 -17.44 -20.24
CA GLY A 23 -4.15 -18.68 -20.62
C GLY A 23 -3.81 -19.19 -22.02
N GLU A 24 -3.23 -18.37 -22.90
CA GLU A 24 -2.83 -18.73 -24.26
C GLU A 24 -1.47 -19.44 -24.30
N THR A 25 -1.21 -20.09 -25.44
CA THR A 25 0.03 -20.81 -25.72
C THR A 25 0.91 -20.06 -26.70
N PHE A 26 2.20 -20.37 -26.67
CA PHE A 26 3.22 -19.83 -27.56
C PHE A 26 4.32 -20.87 -27.81
N PRO A 27 4.98 -20.83 -28.98
CA PRO A 27 6.01 -21.79 -29.33
C PRO A 27 7.36 -21.44 -28.67
N VAL A 28 8.11 -22.44 -28.23
CA VAL A 28 9.49 -22.32 -27.74
C VAL A 28 10.30 -23.49 -28.27
N ALA A 29 11.24 -23.25 -29.17
CA ALA A 29 12.18 -24.27 -29.69
C ALA A 29 11.52 -25.59 -30.16
N GLY A 30 10.34 -25.52 -30.77
CA GLY A 30 9.57 -26.69 -31.25
C GLY A 30 8.63 -27.32 -30.22
N GLU A 31 8.64 -26.83 -28.97
CA GLU A 31 7.67 -27.16 -27.94
C GLU A 31 6.55 -26.11 -27.86
N THR A 32 5.41 -26.50 -27.30
CA THR A 32 4.31 -25.58 -26.98
C THR A 32 4.38 -25.24 -25.50
N TRP A 33 4.41 -23.95 -25.16
CA TRP A 33 4.39 -23.45 -23.80
C TRP A 33 3.15 -22.60 -23.57
N ARG A 34 2.75 -22.44 -22.31
CA ARG A 34 1.54 -21.70 -21.92
C ARG A 34 1.88 -20.60 -20.93
N PHE A 35 1.33 -19.41 -21.15
CA PHE A 35 1.22 -18.41 -20.10
C PHE A 35 0.11 -18.84 -19.15
N ALA A 36 0.45 -19.74 -18.23
CA ALA A 36 -0.51 -20.55 -17.49
C ALA A 36 -1.18 -19.78 -16.35
N ASP A 37 -0.39 -19.01 -15.61
CA ASP A 37 -0.96 -18.21 -14.53
C ASP A 37 -0.20 -16.92 -14.23
N LEU A 38 -0.89 -15.98 -13.60
CA LEU A 38 -0.34 -14.73 -13.10
C LEU A 38 -0.98 -14.38 -11.76
N ASP A 39 -0.17 -14.37 -10.71
CA ASP A 39 -0.57 -13.89 -9.39
C ASP A 39 0.14 -12.56 -9.10
N MET A 40 -0.61 -11.47 -9.05
CA MET A 40 -0.11 -10.14 -8.74
C MET A 40 -0.54 -9.75 -7.33
N THR A 41 0.43 -9.64 -6.44
CA THR A 41 0.23 -9.10 -5.10
C THR A 41 0.20 -7.57 -5.12
N SER A 42 0.95 -6.95 -6.03
CA SER A 42 0.91 -5.51 -6.32
C SER A 42 1.30 -5.21 -7.77
N ALA A 43 1.34 -3.93 -8.15
CA ALA A 43 1.89 -3.53 -9.46
C ALA A 43 3.34 -3.99 -9.67
N ASN A 44 4.13 -4.06 -8.59
CA ASN A 44 5.57 -4.33 -8.63
C ASN A 44 5.95 -5.72 -8.12
N ASP A 45 4.98 -6.48 -7.63
CA ASP A 45 5.22 -7.81 -7.06
C ASP A 45 4.21 -8.78 -7.66
N TRP A 46 4.72 -9.62 -8.55
CA TRP A 46 3.93 -10.56 -9.32
C TRP A 46 4.73 -11.83 -9.60
N LYS A 47 4.01 -12.94 -9.69
CA LYS A 47 4.52 -14.25 -10.02
C LYS A 47 3.85 -14.74 -11.29
N VAL A 48 4.64 -14.96 -12.33
CA VAL A 48 4.19 -15.60 -13.57
C VAL A 48 4.49 -17.10 -13.50
N THR A 49 3.50 -17.90 -13.86
CA THR A 49 3.67 -19.33 -14.11
C THR A 49 3.62 -19.58 -15.60
N VAL A 50 4.72 -20.09 -16.15
CA VAL A 50 4.79 -20.61 -17.51
C VAL A 50 5.03 -22.11 -17.41
N ARG A 51 4.33 -22.92 -18.20
CA ARG A 51 4.55 -24.38 -18.25
C ARG A 51 4.53 -24.90 -19.68
N ARG A 52 5.30 -25.94 -19.93
CA ARG A 52 5.23 -26.70 -21.19
C ARG A 52 3.88 -27.41 -21.25
N VAL A 53 3.26 -27.40 -22.42
CA VAL A 53 2.00 -28.09 -22.71
C VAL A 53 2.30 -29.47 -23.25
N ASP A 54 1.93 -30.51 -22.50
CA ASP A 54 2.01 -31.89 -22.96
C ASP A 54 0.74 -32.29 -23.75
N ALA A 55 0.81 -33.33 -24.58
CA ALA A 55 -0.25 -33.67 -25.55
C ALA A 55 -1.63 -33.96 -24.93
N ASP A 56 -1.67 -34.40 -23.67
CA ASP A 56 -2.89 -34.77 -22.94
C ASP A 56 -3.28 -33.73 -21.88
N GLU A 57 -2.67 -32.54 -21.89
CA GLU A 57 -2.90 -31.53 -20.86
C GLU A 57 -4.29 -30.90 -20.96
N VAL A 58 -5.01 -30.91 -19.84
CA VAL A 58 -6.26 -30.15 -19.69
C VAL A 58 -5.93 -28.68 -19.50
N MET A 59 -6.41 -27.84 -20.43
CA MET A 59 -6.21 -26.40 -20.42
C MET A 59 -7.11 -25.70 -19.39
N GLU A 60 -6.79 -25.90 -18.10
CA GLU A 60 -7.50 -25.27 -16.99
C GLU A 60 -7.47 -23.74 -17.11
N PRO A 61 -8.55 -23.02 -16.75
CA PRO A 61 -8.54 -21.57 -16.75
C PRO A 61 -7.51 -21.02 -15.74
N PRO A 62 -6.86 -19.87 -16.03
CA PRO A 62 -5.96 -19.20 -15.08
C PRO A 62 -6.67 -18.91 -13.75
N THR A 63 -5.99 -19.16 -12.64
CA THR A 63 -6.55 -19.01 -11.28
C THR A 63 -5.94 -17.86 -10.48
N GLY A 64 -4.87 -17.29 -11.00
CA GLY A 64 -4.08 -16.25 -10.36
C GLY A 64 -4.86 -14.95 -10.21
N ARG A 65 -4.48 -14.21 -9.17
CA ARG A 65 -5.15 -12.98 -8.78
C ARG A 65 -4.56 -11.82 -9.56
N LEU A 66 -5.40 -11.11 -10.29
CA LEU A 66 -4.98 -9.85 -10.91
C LEU A 66 -5.07 -8.72 -9.89
N TRP A 67 -3.97 -7.98 -9.73
CA TRP A 67 -3.93 -6.82 -8.86
C TRP A 67 -4.89 -5.76 -9.39
N LYS A 68 -5.68 -5.18 -8.48
CA LYS A 68 -6.57 -4.06 -8.77
C LYS A 68 -5.90 -2.78 -8.32
N ARG A 69 -5.88 -1.79 -9.20
CA ARG A 69 -5.33 -0.47 -8.90
C ARG A 69 -6.00 0.13 -7.66
N ALA A 70 -5.21 0.80 -6.83
CA ALA A 70 -5.72 1.58 -5.71
C ALA A 70 -6.78 2.59 -6.18
N ARG A 71 -7.87 2.65 -5.43
CA ARG A 71 -9.02 3.54 -5.67
C ARG A 71 -8.92 4.74 -4.74
N LEU A 72 -8.18 5.72 -5.22
CA LEU A 72 -7.89 6.95 -4.49
C LEU A 72 -8.47 8.11 -5.29
N ARG A 73 -9.24 8.97 -4.63
CA ARG A 73 -9.80 10.20 -5.19
C ARG A 73 -8.91 11.37 -4.79
N PRO A 74 -8.12 11.95 -5.72
CA PRO A 74 -7.28 13.11 -5.44
C PRO A 74 -8.10 14.33 -5.02
N TYR A 75 -7.51 15.27 -4.27
CA TYR A 75 -8.15 16.54 -3.92
C TYR A 75 -7.99 17.60 -5.01
N GLY A 76 -7.09 17.38 -5.98
CA GLY A 76 -6.88 18.28 -7.11
C GLY A 76 -5.42 18.30 -7.52
N GLN A 77 -4.96 19.46 -8.00
CA GLN A 77 -3.55 19.70 -8.31
C GLN A 77 -3.08 20.89 -7.48
N LEU A 78 -1.79 20.90 -7.13
CA LEU A 78 -1.13 22.05 -6.54
C LEU A 78 -0.18 22.65 -7.56
N ASP A 79 -0.33 23.95 -7.80
CA ASP A 79 0.67 24.70 -8.56
C ASP A 79 1.93 24.97 -7.73
N GLU A 80 2.97 25.48 -8.40
CA GLU A 80 4.26 25.74 -7.77
C GLU A 80 4.18 26.78 -6.65
N ALA A 81 3.30 27.78 -6.74
CA ALA A 81 3.13 28.79 -5.69
C ALA A 81 2.46 28.19 -4.44
N GLN A 82 1.48 27.31 -4.65
CA GLN A 82 0.83 26.57 -3.58
C GLN A 82 1.79 25.60 -2.89
N LEU A 83 2.65 24.90 -3.65
CA LEU A 83 3.68 24.02 -3.09
C LEU A 83 4.70 24.80 -2.25
N GLN A 84 5.18 25.95 -2.75
CA GLN A 84 6.11 26.80 -1.99
C GLN A 84 5.46 27.37 -0.71
N SER A 85 4.19 27.77 -0.78
CA SER A 85 3.42 28.21 0.38
C SER A 85 3.28 27.10 1.42
N LEU A 86 3.02 25.87 0.97
CA LEU A 86 2.95 24.69 1.83
C LEU A 86 4.30 24.39 2.49
N GLU A 87 5.40 24.40 1.74
CA GLU A 87 6.76 24.22 2.26
C GLU A 87 7.12 25.30 3.30
N ALA A 88 6.73 26.56 3.05
CA ALA A 88 6.91 27.65 4.00
C ALA A 88 6.09 27.45 5.29
N ALA A 89 4.84 26.99 5.17
CA ALA A 89 3.98 26.70 6.31
C ALA A 89 4.47 25.50 7.14
N LEU A 90 5.05 24.49 6.49
CA LEU A 90 5.68 23.34 7.15
C LEU A 90 7.05 23.67 7.75
N GLY A 91 7.70 24.74 7.29
CA GLY A 91 9.05 25.13 7.69
C GLY A 91 10.14 24.19 7.16
N VAL A 92 9.83 23.34 6.18
CA VAL A 92 10.74 22.37 5.58
C VAL A 92 10.45 22.22 4.08
N GLN A 93 11.47 21.91 3.29
CA GLN A 93 11.26 21.51 1.90
C GLN A 93 10.62 20.12 1.84
N LEU A 94 9.72 19.91 0.89
CA LEU A 94 9.10 18.60 0.71
C LEU A 94 10.07 17.67 -0.04
N PRO A 95 10.13 16.37 0.33
CA PRO A 95 10.88 15.37 -0.43
C PRO A 95 10.41 15.32 -1.87
N TRP A 96 11.33 15.21 -2.82
CA TRP A 96 11.03 15.40 -4.25
C TRP A 96 9.90 14.49 -4.74
N GLY A 97 9.93 13.21 -4.35
CA GLY A 97 8.90 12.24 -4.75
C GLY A 97 7.52 12.60 -4.18
N TYR A 98 7.46 13.02 -2.92
CA TYR A 98 6.21 13.41 -2.27
C TYR A 98 5.68 14.75 -2.80
N ARG A 99 6.56 15.74 -3.00
CA ARG A 99 6.26 17.04 -3.63
C ARG A 99 5.66 16.86 -5.02
N THR A 100 6.30 16.02 -5.85
CA THR A 100 5.82 15.71 -7.20
C THR A 100 4.46 15.04 -7.16
N TRP A 101 4.24 14.12 -6.23
CA TRP A 101 2.94 13.49 -6.04
C TRP A 101 1.87 14.51 -5.60
N LEU A 102 2.18 15.41 -4.66
CA LEU A 102 1.28 16.49 -4.23
C LEU A 102 0.93 17.45 -5.36
N SER A 103 1.87 17.80 -6.24
CA SER A 103 1.59 18.66 -7.40
C SER A 103 0.47 18.10 -8.29
N ARG A 104 0.41 16.77 -8.42
CA ARG A 104 -0.53 16.08 -9.32
C ARG A 104 -1.84 15.66 -8.66
N ASN A 105 -1.86 15.51 -7.33
CA ASN A 105 -2.97 14.88 -6.61
C ASN A 105 -3.48 15.70 -5.42
N ASN A 106 -2.63 16.57 -4.85
CA ASN A 106 -2.91 17.35 -3.65
C ASN A 106 -3.39 16.49 -2.46
N GLY A 107 -2.80 15.32 -2.21
CA GLY A 107 -3.40 14.36 -1.27
C GLY A 107 -4.38 13.43 -1.98
N ALA A 108 -5.00 12.51 -1.25
CA ALA A 108 -6.08 11.69 -1.80
C ALA A 108 -6.94 11.05 -0.71
N GLN A 109 -8.24 10.96 -1.00
CA GLN A 109 -9.19 10.17 -0.22
C GLN A 109 -9.25 8.72 -0.72
N PRO A 110 -9.04 7.71 0.14
CA PRO A 110 -9.40 6.34 -0.21
C PRO A 110 -10.92 6.20 -0.42
N GLU A 111 -11.33 5.65 -1.55
CA GLU A 111 -12.76 5.38 -1.82
C GLU A 111 -13.26 4.11 -1.13
N VAL A 112 -12.33 3.18 -0.87
CA VAL A 112 -12.52 1.89 -0.20
C VAL A 112 -11.34 1.65 0.72
N PRO A 113 -11.38 0.67 1.64
CA PRO A 113 -10.20 0.29 2.39
C PRO A 113 -9.09 -0.25 1.47
N HIS A 114 -7.84 0.09 1.76
CA HIS A 114 -6.64 -0.44 1.09
C HIS A 114 -5.67 -1.00 2.11
N HIS A 115 -4.89 -1.99 1.69
CA HIS A 115 -3.80 -2.54 2.48
C HIS A 115 -2.55 -2.71 1.62
N ILE A 116 -1.41 -2.91 2.27
CA ILE A 116 -0.19 -3.41 1.62
C ILE A 116 -0.04 -4.87 2.04
N PRO A 117 -0.11 -5.84 1.11
CA PRO A 117 0.07 -7.25 1.45
C PRO A 117 1.38 -7.51 2.22
N GLY A 118 1.29 -8.34 3.26
CA GLY A 118 2.43 -8.66 4.13
C GLY A 118 2.86 -7.54 5.09
N MET A 119 2.18 -6.39 5.10
CA MET A 119 2.50 -5.25 5.96
C MET A 119 1.31 -4.87 6.85
N PRO A 120 1.55 -4.36 8.07
CA PRO A 120 0.48 -3.93 8.99
C PRO A 120 -0.13 -2.56 8.63
N VAL A 121 -0.14 -2.20 7.34
CA VAL A 121 -0.63 -0.92 6.83
C VAL A 121 -2.03 -1.09 6.26
N ALA A 122 -2.98 -0.31 6.79
CA ALA A 122 -4.35 -0.24 6.29
C ALA A 122 -4.81 1.23 6.18
N LEU A 123 -5.14 1.68 4.97
CA LEU A 123 -5.75 2.97 4.71
C LEU A 123 -7.26 2.80 4.64
N LEU A 124 -8.00 3.56 5.44
CA LEU A 124 -9.46 3.53 5.40
C LEU A 124 -10.01 4.78 4.71
N PRO A 125 -11.25 4.73 4.20
CA PRO A 125 -11.93 5.92 3.71
C PRO A 125 -12.08 7.05 4.74
N SER A 126 -11.85 6.81 6.02
CA SER A 126 -11.83 7.83 7.07
C SER A 126 -10.47 8.51 7.28
N GLY A 127 -9.38 7.93 6.77
CA GLY A 127 -8.01 8.41 6.97
C GLY A 127 -7.33 8.67 5.64
N PRO A 128 -7.24 9.94 5.19
CA PRO A 128 -6.71 10.23 3.88
C PRO A 128 -5.18 10.22 3.82
N LEU A 129 -4.67 10.23 2.59
CA LEU A 129 -3.32 10.68 2.31
C LEU A 129 -3.33 12.21 2.31
N PHE A 130 -2.55 12.80 3.22
CA PHE A 130 -2.59 14.23 3.48
C PHE A 130 -2.04 15.05 2.31
N GLY A 131 -2.63 16.22 2.15
CA GLY A 131 -2.30 17.29 1.20
C GLY A 131 -2.89 18.60 1.71
N VAL A 132 -3.12 19.59 0.85
CA VAL A 132 -3.86 20.80 1.23
C VAL A 132 -5.35 20.53 1.03
N HIS A 133 -6.04 20.14 2.10
CA HIS A 133 -7.44 19.73 1.99
C HIS A 133 -8.33 20.97 1.77
N PRO A 134 -9.17 21.01 0.72
CA PRO A 134 -9.89 22.24 0.33
C PRO A 134 -10.92 22.70 1.37
N GLU A 135 -11.54 21.77 2.11
CA GLU A 135 -12.70 22.08 2.96
C GLU A 135 -12.62 21.57 4.41
N TYR A 136 -11.60 20.78 4.77
CA TYR A 136 -11.59 20.03 6.03
C TYR A 136 -10.21 20.07 6.70
N PRO A 137 -9.98 21.05 7.60
CA PRO A 137 -8.68 21.27 8.25
C PRO A 137 -8.07 20.04 8.94
N PRO A 138 -8.83 19.11 9.57
CA PRO A 138 -8.22 17.92 10.17
C PRO A 138 -7.50 16.99 9.19
N PHE A 139 -7.76 17.11 7.88
CA PHE A 139 -7.08 16.35 6.83
C PHE A 139 -5.99 17.17 6.12
N ASP A 140 -5.76 18.40 6.55
CA ASP A 140 -4.69 19.25 6.03
C ASP A 140 -3.32 18.77 6.53
N LEU A 141 -2.33 18.77 5.63
CA LEU A 141 -0.98 18.29 5.92
C LEU A 141 -0.31 19.07 7.06
N VAL A 142 -0.47 20.41 7.13
CA VAL A 142 0.14 21.23 8.18
C VAL A 142 -0.50 20.91 9.52
N HIS A 143 -1.83 20.79 9.56
CA HIS A 143 -2.55 20.42 10.77
C HIS A 143 -2.16 19.02 11.25
N ALA A 144 -2.02 18.07 10.31
CA ALA A 144 -1.59 16.71 10.62
C ALA A 144 -0.21 16.65 11.28
N GLN A 145 0.72 17.55 10.92
CA GLN A 145 2.03 17.60 11.59
C GLN A 145 1.87 17.99 13.07
N GLN A 146 1.08 19.03 13.35
CA GLN A 146 0.85 19.50 14.72
C GLN A 146 0.15 18.44 15.56
N GLN A 147 -0.82 17.73 14.98
CA GLN A 147 -1.63 16.75 15.68
C GLN A 147 -0.88 15.42 15.92
N TYR A 148 -0.16 14.93 14.92
CA TYR A 148 0.38 13.56 14.93
C TYR A 148 1.90 13.51 15.02
N ARG A 149 2.63 14.46 14.41
CA ARG A 149 4.09 14.44 14.37
C ARG A 149 4.69 15.06 15.63
N ASP A 150 4.34 16.30 15.94
CA ASP A 150 5.00 17.12 16.96
C ASP A 150 4.96 16.51 18.38
N ARG A 151 3.99 15.64 18.63
CA ARG A 151 3.88 14.91 19.89
C ARG A 151 4.88 13.75 20.03
N TRP A 152 5.30 13.14 18.92
CA TRP A 152 5.92 11.82 18.94
C TRP A 152 7.25 11.71 18.19
N LEU A 153 7.37 12.41 17.06
CA LEU A 153 8.48 12.31 16.11
C LEU A 153 9.16 13.67 15.95
N SER A 154 10.43 13.67 15.56
CA SER A 154 11.18 14.88 15.28
C SER A 154 10.73 15.56 13.98
N PRO A 155 11.08 16.84 13.77
CA PRO A 155 10.80 17.55 12.51
C PRO A 155 11.46 16.97 11.27
N GLU A 156 12.33 15.97 11.40
CA GLU A 156 12.92 15.24 10.27
C GLU A 156 11.92 14.30 9.60
N TRP A 157 10.73 14.11 10.17
CA TRP A 157 9.67 13.27 9.63
C TRP A 157 8.43 14.11 9.31
N LEU A 158 7.80 13.80 8.19
CA LEU A 158 6.51 14.34 7.79
C LEU A 158 5.48 13.23 7.80
N VAL A 159 4.40 13.41 8.57
CA VAL A 159 3.27 12.50 8.58
C VAL A 159 2.46 12.73 7.31
N ILE A 160 2.31 11.69 6.50
CA ILE A 160 1.57 11.73 5.23
C ILE A 160 0.23 11.00 5.30
N ALA A 161 -0.02 10.23 6.36
CA ALA A 161 -1.32 9.65 6.66
C ALA A 161 -1.43 9.22 8.13
N ASN A 162 -2.63 9.30 8.68
CA ASN A 162 -3.01 8.58 9.88
C ASN A 162 -3.79 7.32 9.49
N THR A 163 -3.23 6.15 9.82
CA THR A 163 -3.80 4.84 9.48
C THR A 163 -4.50 4.24 10.69
N VAL A 164 -5.18 3.10 10.52
CA VAL A 164 -5.82 2.39 11.64
C VAL A 164 -4.81 1.99 12.72
N ASN A 165 -3.61 1.59 12.31
CA ASN A 165 -2.65 0.92 13.19
C ASN A 165 -1.43 1.78 13.51
N GLY A 166 -1.44 3.07 13.14
CA GLY A 166 -0.28 3.94 13.28
C GLY A 166 -0.14 5.00 12.19
N LEU A 167 1.06 5.51 11.99
CA LEU A 167 1.34 6.64 11.10
C LEU A 167 2.17 6.19 9.89
N LEU A 168 1.86 6.79 8.74
CA LEU A 168 2.75 6.77 7.58
C LEU A 168 3.53 8.08 7.54
N VAL A 169 4.83 7.98 7.33
CA VAL A 169 5.73 9.13 7.29
C VAL A 169 6.70 9.06 6.11
N VAL A 170 7.19 10.22 5.69
CA VAL A 170 8.36 10.37 4.82
C VAL A 170 9.42 11.20 5.54
N ALA A 171 10.69 11.01 5.19
CA ALA A 171 11.76 11.82 5.76
C ALA A 171 11.78 13.21 5.11
N ALA A 172 11.69 14.28 5.89
CA ALA A 172 11.63 15.67 5.43
C ALA A 172 12.98 16.19 4.89
N GLN A 173 14.09 15.69 5.43
CA GLN A 173 15.44 16.20 5.15
C GLN A 173 16.40 15.13 4.62
N ALA A 174 15.97 13.86 4.56
CA ALA A 174 16.83 12.80 4.06
C ALA A 174 16.79 12.75 2.52
N SER A 175 17.90 12.35 1.91
CA SER A 175 17.99 12.08 0.47
C SER A 175 17.20 10.83 0.02
N ASN A 176 16.30 10.30 0.85
CA ASN A 176 15.46 9.16 0.51
C ASN A 176 13.99 9.57 0.48
N ASP A 177 13.31 9.23 -0.60
CA ASP A 177 11.87 9.44 -0.80
C ASP A 177 11.03 8.28 -0.21
N SER A 178 11.63 7.45 0.65
CA SER A 178 10.99 6.26 1.18
C SER A 178 9.82 6.61 2.09
N VAL A 179 8.79 5.78 2.02
CA VAL A 179 7.65 5.82 2.93
C VAL A 179 7.89 4.82 4.04
N TYR A 180 7.70 5.26 5.28
CA TYR A 180 7.86 4.45 6.47
C TYR A 180 6.54 4.36 7.23
N PHE A 181 6.41 3.29 7.99
CA PHE A 181 5.31 3.06 8.92
C PHE A 181 5.83 2.94 10.35
N ILE A 182 5.14 3.56 11.29
CA ILE A 182 5.30 3.32 12.72
C ILE A 182 3.97 2.94 13.32
N ASN A 183 3.97 1.87 14.12
CA ASN A 183 2.77 1.38 14.77
C ASN A 183 2.35 2.29 15.94
N GLU A 184 1.06 2.41 16.20
CA GLU A 184 0.54 3.22 17.30
C GLU A 184 1.06 2.78 18.68
N PHE A 185 1.27 1.48 18.90
CA PHE A 185 1.83 0.95 20.15
C PHE A 185 3.30 1.32 20.34
N ASP A 186 3.97 1.74 19.27
CA ASP A 186 5.33 2.27 19.32
C ASP A 186 5.38 3.79 19.54
N LEU A 187 4.25 4.49 19.40
CA LEU A 187 4.08 5.93 19.66
C LEU A 187 3.70 6.20 21.13
N VAL A 188 4.47 5.64 22.05
CA VAL A 188 4.22 5.73 23.50
C VAL A 188 5.44 6.23 24.28
N GLY A 189 5.28 6.52 25.57
CA GLY A 189 6.36 6.92 26.47
C GLY A 189 6.50 8.43 26.69
N PRO A 190 7.50 8.87 27.47
CA PRO A 190 7.66 10.27 27.86
C PRO A 190 8.06 11.17 26.68
N PRO A 191 7.83 12.50 26.77
CA PRO A 191 8.37 13.44 25.81
C PRO A 191 9.90 13.55 25.94
N GLY A 192 10.55 14.06 24.89
CA GLY A 192 11.97 14.43 24.92
C GLY A 192 12.82 13.71 23.87
N PRO A 193 14.00 14.26 23.53
CA PRO A 193 14.78 13.83 22.35
C PRO A 193 15.18 12.35 22.36
N ALA A 194 15.55 11.80 23.53
CA ALA A 194 15.94 10.40 23.64
C ALA A 194 14.77 9.44 23.38
N ALA A 195 13.57 9.77 23.88
CA ALA A 195 12.37 8.99 23.65
C ALA A 195 11.92 9.09 22.19
N THR A 196 11.96 10.29 21.59
CA THR A 196 11.70 10.53 20.16
C THR A 196 12.61 9.66 19.28
N ALA A 197 13.93 9.72 19.49
CA ALA A 197 14.87 8.90 18.73
C ALA A 197 14.64 7.39 18.93
N ALA A 198 14.18 6.95 20.10
CA ALA A 198 13.83 5.54 20.33
C ALA A 198 12.60 5.09 19.52
N ARG A 199 11.61 5.96 19.33
CA ARG A 199 10.44 5.69 18.46
C ARG A 199 10.84 5.63 17.00
N GLU A 200 11.64 6.59 16.55
CA GLU A 200 12.09 6.68 15.16
C GLU A 200 12.90 5.46 14.72
N ARG A 201 13.68 4.83 15.61
CA ARG A 201 14.36 3.56 15.32
C ARG A 201 13.43 2.39 15.01
N LYS A 202 12.13 2.51 15.32
CA LYS A 202 11.12 1.48 15.05
C LYS A 202 10.37 1.70 13.73
N LEU A 203 10.67 2.78 13.01
CA LEU A 203 10.13 3.02 11.68
C LEU A 203 10.51 1.87 10.74
N LYS A 204 9.52 1.34 10.03
CA LYS A 204 9.69 0.26 9.04
C LYS A 204 9.46 0.81 7.66
N ALA A 205 10.42 0.66 6.76
CA ALA A 205 10.25 1.04 5.36
C ALA A 205 9.15 0.19 4.73
N VAL A 206 8.18 0.84 4.10
CA VAL A 206 7.06 0.18 3.39
C VAL A 206 7.09 0.41 1.89
N ALA A 207 7.84 1.41 1.42
CA ALA A 207 8.14 1.64 0.01
C ALA A 207 9.36 2.57 -0.11
N TRP A 208 10.07 2.51 -1.25
CA TRP A 208 11.22 3.36 -1.54
C TRP A 208 10.85 4.70 -2.18
N SER A 209 9.57 4.87 -2.55
CA SER A 209 9.03 6.13 -3.06
C SER A 209 7.54 6.24 -2.82
N MET A 210 6.99 7.45 -2.92
CA MET A 210 5.55 7.68 -2.90
C MET A 210 4.83 6.93 -4.04
N TYR A 211 5.41 6.87 -5.23
CA TYR A 211 4.79 6.15 -6.36
C TYR A 211 4.77 4.64 -6.17
N GLU A 212 5.86 4.07 -5.64
CA GLU A 212 5.88 2.66 -5.27
C GLU A 212 4.86 2.37 -4.18
N PHE A 213 4.76 3.22 -3.15
CA PHE A 213 3.77 3.08 -2.09
C PHE A 213 2.35 2.98 -2.67
N ILE A 214 1.97 3.90 -3.57
CA ILE A 214 0.66 3.88 -4.22
C ILE A 214 0.48 2.63 -5.09
N GLY A 215 1.54 2.16 -5.79
CA GLY A 215 1.51 0.93 -6.57
C GLY A 215 1.39 -0.35 -5.74
N ARG A 216 1.75 -0.30 -4.46
CA ARG A 216 1.63 -1.40 -3.49
C ARG A 216 0.28 -1.46 -2.79
N LEU A 217 -0.49 -0.36 -2.80
CA LEU A 217 -1.83 -0.34 -2.22
C LEU A 217 -2.77 -1.25 -3.02
N THR A 218 -3.40 -2.16 -2.30
CA THR A 218 -4.36 -3.13 -2.84
C THR A 218 -5.72 -2.91 -2.17
N PRO A 219 -6.79 -2.68 -2.95
CA PRO A 219 -8.14 -2.57 -2.41
C PRO A 219 -8.51 -3.82 -1.61
N MET A 220 -9.07 -3.64 -0.43
CA MET A 220 -9.68 -4.73 0.32
C MET A 220 -11.09 -4.92 -0.23
N GLU A 221 -11.33 -6.00 -0.97
CA GLU A 221 -12.68 -6.35 -1.40
C GLU A 221 -13.40 -6.97 -0.20
N LEU A 222 -14.41 -6.27 0.32
CA LEU A 222 -15.28 -6.76 1.40
C LEU A 222 -16.09 -8.00 0.99
N ASP A 223 -16.17 -8.28 -0.32
CA ASP A 223 -16.95 -9.37 -0.91
C ASP A 223 -16.35 -10.77 -0.64
N HIS A 224 -15.21 -10.85 0.05
CA HIS A 224 -14.54 -12.09 0.43
C HIS A 224 -14.45 -12.29 1.95
N LEU A 225 -15.03 -11.41 2.75
CA LEU A 225 -15.26 -11.73 4.14
C LEU A 225 -16.37 -12.78 4.19
N PRO A 226 -16.17 -13.94 4.86
CA PRO A 226 -17.29 -14.81 5.17
C PRO A 226 -18.35 -13.94 5.87
N PRO A 227 -19.65 -14.09 5.53
CA PRO A 227 -20.69 -13.28 6.12
C PRO A 227 -20.50 -13.30 7.63
N ALA A 228 -20.45 -12.11 8.24
CA ALA A 228 -20.31 -12.00 9.68
C ALA A 228 -21.36 -12.93 10.32
N GLN A 229 -20.89 -13.93 11.07
CA GLN A 229 -21.78 -14.71 11.92
C GLN A 229 -22.24 -13.75 13.01
N ILE A 230 -23.36 -13.09 12.75
CA ILE A 230 -24.08 -12.34 13.76
C ILE A 230 -24.62 -13.40 14.71
N HIS A 231 -23.84 -13.72 15.74
CA HIS A 231 -24.38 -14.43 16.88
C HIS A 231 -25.41 -13.48 17.52
N PRO A 232 -26.69 -13.88 17.62
CA PRO A 232 -27.69 -13.06 18.26
C PRO A 232 -27.24 -12.72 19.68
N ALA A 233 -27.46 -11.48 20.10
CA ALA A 233 -27.17 -11.05 21.46
C ALA A 233 -28.00 -11.88 22.45
N GLY A 234 -27.31 -12.56 23.37
CA GLY A 234 -27.89 -13.45 24.39
C GLY A 234 -27.61 -14.91 24.04
N THR A 235 -26.58 -15.53 24.60
CA THR A 235 -26.74 -16.39 25.80
C THR A 235 -25.44 -16.57 26.61
N PHE A 236 -24.54 -15.58 26.67
CA PHE A 236 -23.30 -15.72 27.48
C PHE A 236 -23.29 -14.94 28.81
N THR A 237 -24.39 -14.31 29.19
CA THR A 237 -24.52 -13.61 30.49
C THR A 237 -25.69 -14.14 31.31
N ASP A 238 -25.79 -15.47 31.46
CA ASP A 238 -26.54 -16.04 32.59
C ASP A 238 -25.51 -16.40 33.69
N PRO A 239 -25.56 -15.72 34.86
CA PRO A 239 -24.69 -16.05 36.00
C PRO A 239 -24.83 -17.51 36.48
N ARG A 240 -25.88 -18.24 36.07
CA ARG A 240 -26.09 -19.66 36.42
C ARG A 240 -25.18 -20.65 35.68
N ASN A 241 -24.48 -20.21 34.63
CA ASN A 241 -23.52 -21.06 33.91
C ASN A 241 -22.17 -21.23 34.65
N TYR A 242 -21.99 -20.60 35.81
CA TYR A 242 -20.78 -20.76 36.65
C TYR A 242 -20.92 -21.83 37.74
N GLU A 243 -22.07 -22.51 37.89
CA GLU A 243 -22.28 -23.48 38.98
C GLU A 243 -22.00 -24.94 38.63
N ASN A 244 -21.65 -25.28 37.40
CA ASN A 244 -21.19 -26.64 37.07
C ASN A 244 -19.83 -26.58 36.38
N GLY A 245 -18.78 -26.62 37.20
CA GLY A 245 -17.40 -26.68 36.75
C GLY A 245 -17.15 -27.89 35.85
N GLN A 246 -16.70 -27.62 34.63
CA GLN A 246 -15.81 -28.48 33.85
C GLN A 246 -15.26 -27.68 32.66
N LEU A 247 -14.04 -27.18 32.82
CA LEU A 247 -12.86 -27.37 31.94
C LEU A 247 -11.70 -26.50 32.43
#